data_AF-A0A812E6M2-F1
#
_entry.id   AF-A0A812E6M2-F1
#
_cell.length_a   1.000
_cell.length_b   1.000
_cell.length_c   1.000
_cell.angle_alpha   90.00
_cell.angle_beta   90.00
_cell.angle_gamma   90.00
#
_symmetry.space_group_name_H-M   'P 1'
#
loop_
_entity.id
_entity.type
_entity.pdbx_description
1 polymer ?
#
loop_
_entity_poly.entity_id
_entity_poly.type
_entity_poly.pdbx_seq_one_letter_code
_entity_poly.pdbx_strand_id
1 'polypeptide(L)'
;MRVTFRAVPVSLFMLVIIICFLNNVFAAKQSIGCRDMKGKPVDWFIVYKIPKIRDVPEVYTQGLGFYYLDVNSPSWKTSPDLSIDKGGHAVYYTMQQIYNETDNDFMYLMYNDETPGGSTSESFGHTKGVVSFDYQSGFWLVHSTPHFSPKRSEGYSWPDTGHTYGQSFLCISFPYSAMNDIGKQLQYNYPQIYDKNFPDNMAGSNPNMATVIYDGSGPIIKSPPWFNKVTLVSQAGNKFVSYAKFGKFGKDLYHDWLAPDLGSNLLTETWQNGAHKLYSDCTGKYSVFNVKYIKMPFAERADIDFKETRDHSKWAITYQSDKKWVCIGDINRQEHQMYRAGGTVCFNNDAFDYSLTINPSKSKSTARKSTAARKKTPSPKMPEETTEPTIVDEESSSSGRPSPMETIDIIDVPPKLERMASTSSSTSPVPARSKSPGDQTNNTNEESIPDSTSNGTNNKAVDESRKNDGPYYVDGTNLTESFLDSSSSRGKRASRQLTKVREMDKELAAWINGFHADNKLDELTREMITDRARQIARQKKILDFSGTANWYTRFLGRNFSDSVRNIFF
;
A
#
# COMPACT_ATOMS: atom_id res chain seq x y z
N MET A 1 -48.76 -56.15 24.50
CA MET A 1 -47.33 -55.80 24.68
C MET A 1 -47.26 -54.65 25.68
N ARG A 2 -46.83 -54.88 26.93
CA ARG A 2 -46.63 -53.80 27.91
C ARG A 2 -45.23 -53.22 27.68
N VAL A 3 -45.17 -51.98 27.18
CA VAL A 3 -43.93 -51.22 27.05
C VAL A 3 -43.61 -50.60 28.41
N THR A 4 -42.54 -51.07 29.05
CA THR A 4 -42.00 -50.45 30.26
C THR A 4 -41.07 -49.31 29.87
N PHE A 5 -41.47 -48.07 30.14
CA PHE A 5 -40.57 -46.92 30.06
C PHE A 5 -39.57 -46.99 31.22
N ARG A 6 -38.29 -47.21 30.92
CA ARG A 6 -37.22 -47.04 31.90
C ARG A 6 -36.98 -45.56 32.09
N ALA A 7 -37.19 -45.08 33.31
CA ALA A 7 -36.89 -43.71 33.71
C ALA A 7 -35.40 -43.42 33.48
N VAL A 8 -35.09 -42.37 32.75
CA VAL A 8 -33.71 -41.85 32.66
C VAL A 8 -33.34 -41.33 34.06
N PRO A 9 -32.21 -41.75 34.65
CA PRO A 9 -31.83 -41.31 35.98
C PRO A 9 -31.61 -39.80 35.99
N VAL A 10 -32.27 -39.12 36.94
CA VAL A 10 -32.23 -37.66 37.13
C VAL A 10 -30.80 -37.12 37.21
N SER A 11 -29.85 -37.93 37.69
CA SER A 11 -28.42 -37.62 37.73
C SER A 11 -27.80 -37.39 36.35
N LEU A 12 -28.22 -38.12 35.31
CA LEU A 12 -27.70 -37.98 33.95
C LEU A 12 -28.22 -36.69 33.31
N PHE A 13 -29.47 -36.32 33.60
CA PHE A 13 -30.06 -35.07 33.11
C PHE A 13 -29.41 -33.84 33.78
N MET A 14 -29.14 -33.90 35.08
CA MET A 14 -28.42 -32.84 35.80
C MET A 14 -26.97 -32.71 35.32
N LEU A 15 -26.28 -33.82 35.01
CA LEU A 15 -24.92 -33.78 34.45
C LEU A 15 -24.89 -33.10 33.08
N VAL A 16 -25.86 -33.39 32.20
CA VAL A 16 -25.97 -32.75 30.88
C VAL A 16 -26.26 -31.26 31.02
N ILE A 17 -27.14 -30.85 31.95
CA ILE A 17 -27.41 -29.44 32.23
C ILE A 17 -26.15 -28.75 32.77
N ILE A 18 -25.42 -29.36 33.71
CA ILE A 18 -24.17 -28.81 34.24
C ILE A 18 -23.10 -28.68 33.14
N ILE A 19 -22.96 -29.67 32.26
CA ILE A 19 -22.03 -29.58 31.10
C ILE A 19 -22.47 -28.47 30.13
N CYS A 20 -23.76 -28.33 29.85
CA CYS A 20 -24.29 -27.25 29.02
C CYS A 20 -24.13 -25.86 29.66
N PHE A 21 -24.30 -25.74 30.98
CA PHE A 21 -24.06 -24.49 31.72
C PHE A 21 -22.56 -24.16 31.80
N LEU A 22 -21.69 -25.13 32.06
CA LEU A 22 -20.24 -24.93 32.06
C LEU A 22 -19.70 -24.55 30.68
N ASN A 23 -20.25 -25.13 29.61
CA ASN A 23 -19.89 -24.78 28.22
C ASN A 23 -20.38 -23.36 27.81
N ASN A 24 -21.44 -22.84 28.43
CA ASN A 24 -21.92 -21.47 28.18
C ASN A 24 -21.22 -20.41 29.05
N VAL A 25 -20.65 -20.79 30.21
CA VAL A 25 -20.00 -19.85 31.14
C VAL A 25 -18.53 -19.58 30.77
N PHE A 26 -17.88 -20.43 29.97
CA PHE A 26 -16.48 -20.28 29.57
C PHE A 26 -16.28 -20.19 28.05
N ALA A 27 -17.11 -19.42 27.35
CA ALA A 27 -16.69 -18.88 26.06
C ALA A 27 -15.60 -17.82 26.32
N ALA A 28 -14.36 -18.26 26.57
CA ALA A 28 -13.24 -17.36 26.75
C ALA A 28 -13.14 -16.47 25.49
N LYS A 29 -13.27 -15.15 25.69
CA LYS A 29 -13.04 -14.16 24.65
C LYS A 29 -11.65 -14.42 24.06
N GLN A 30 -11.60 -14.80 22.78
CA GLN A 30 -10.33 -15.04 22.12
C GLN A 30 -9.57 -13.72 22.04
N SER A 31 -8.28 -13.74 22.38
CA SER A 31 -7.46 -12.53 22.35
C SER A 31 -7.29 -12.00 20.93
N ILE A 32 -7.03 -10.70 20.81
CA ILE A 32 -6.86 -10.01 19.52
C ILE A 32 -5.62 -10.55 18.82
N GLY A 33 -5.75 -10.87 17.52
CA GLY A 33 -4.66 -11.36 16.67
C GLY A 33 -5.10 -11.59 15.23
N CYS A 34 -4.19 -11.97 14.35
CA CYS A 34 -4.53 -12.33 12.97
C CYS A 34 -5.41 -13.59 12.91
N ARG A 35 -6.35 -13.60 11.96
CA ARG A 35 -7.27 -14.73 11.72
C ARG A 35 -7.05 -15.33 10.34
N ASP A 36 -7.04 -16.65 10.25
CA ASP A 36 -6.91 -17.37 8.99
C ASP A 36 -8.22 -17.34 8.16
N MET A 37 -8.19 -18.03 7.01
CA MET A 37 -9.37 -18.16 6.12
C MET A 37 -10.59 -18.86 6.76
N LYS A 38 -10.44 -19.46 7.95
CA LYS A 38 -11.50 -20.12 8.72
C LYS A 38 -11.83 -19.37 10.02
N GLY A 39 -11.28 -18.17 10.22
CA GLY A 39 -11.48 -17.36 11.42
C GLY A 39 -10.70 -17.85 12.64
N LYS A 40 -9.75 -18.78 12.47
CA LYS A 40 -8.92 -19.29 13.58
C LYS A 40 -7.68 -18.42 13.80
N PRO A 41 -7.13 -18.34 15.02
CA PRO A 41 -5.87 -17.65 15.26
C PRO A 41 -4.75 -18.15 14.35
N VAL A 42 -3.97 -17.24 13.78
CA VAL A 42 -2.76 -17.55 13.00
C VAL A 42 -1.65 -16.55 13.32
N ASP A 43 -0.40 -16.99 13.28
CA ASP A 43 0.73 -16.12 13.67
C ASP A 43 0.96 -15.00 12.67
N TRP A 44 0.91 -15.31 11.37
CA TRP A 44 0.95 -14.31 10.31
C TRP A 44 0.33 -14.87 9.04
N PHE A 45 -0.15 -13.97 8.18
CA PHE A 45 -0.62 -14.31 6.84
C PHE A 45 -0.31 -13.19 5.85
N ILE A 46 -0.31 -13.55 4.56
CA ILE A 46 -0.23 -12.61 3.45
C ILE A 46 -1.47 -12.78 2.57
N VAL A 47 -2.07 -11.67 2.17
CA VAL A 47 -3.09 -11.61 1.13
C VAL A 47 -2.60 -10.78 -0.03
N TYR A 48 -2.75 -11.30 -1.25
CA TYR A 48 -2.47 -10.59 -2.49
C TYR A 48 -3.74 -10.49 -3.31
N LYS A 49 -4.39 -9.32 -3.29
CA LYS A 49 -5.58 -9.02 -4.06
C LYS A 49 -5.17 -8.65 -5.49
N ILE A 50 -5.81 -9.25 -6.48
CA ILE A 50 -5.39 -9.24 -7.90
C ILE A 50 -6.13 -8.14 -8.67
N PRO A 51 -5.49 -7.39 -9.59
CA PRO A 51 -6.17 -6.38 -10.39
C PRO A 51 -7.31 -6.97 -11.25
N LYS A 52 -8.08 -6.12 -11.93
CA LYS A 52 -9.09 -6.59 -12.89
C LYS A 52 -8.44 -7.38 -14.04
N ILE A 53 -8.64 -8.68 -14.13
CA ILE A 53 -8.09 -9.54 -15.19
C ILE A 53 -9.24 -10.06 -16.07
N ARG A 54 -9.03 -10.18 -17.38
CA ARG A 54 -10.04 -10.73 -18.30
C ARG A 54 -9.89 -12.25 -18.41
N ASP A 55 -10.92 -12.91 -18.92
CA ASP A 55 -10.89 -14.36 -19.26
C ASP A 55 -10.63 -15.30 -18.06
N VAL A 56 -10.99 -14.84 -16.86
CA VAL A 56 -10.88 -15.52 -15.56
C VAL A 56 -12.25 -15.55 -14.87
N PRO A 57 -12.45 -16.29 -13.75
CA PRO A 57 -13.71 -16.25 -13.00
C PRO A 57 -14.12 -14.84 -12.59
N GLU A 58 -15.43 -14.63 -12.43
CA GLU A 58 -16.04 -13.31 -12.29
C GLU A 58 -15.39 -12.44 -11.20
N VAL A 59 -15.09 -13.04 -10.04
CA VAL A 59 -14.44 -12.34 -8.92
C VAL A 59 -13.12 -11.67 -9.31
N TYR A 60 -12.33 -12.27 -10.21
CA TYR A 60 -11.08 -11.69 -10.71
C TYR A 60 -11.32 -10.66 -11.83
N THR A 61 -12.38 -10.83 -12.63
CA THR A 61 -12.78 -9.81 -13.63
C THR A 61 -13.24 -8.51 -12.99
N GLN A 62 -13.88 -8.62 -11.83
CA GLN A 62 -14.30 -7.48 -11.02
C GLN A 62 -13.14 -6.88 -10.21
N GLY A 63 -11.98 -7.55 -10.17
CA GLY A 63 -10.81 -7.15 -9.39
C GLY A 63 -11.05 -7.31 -7.89
N LEU A 64 -11.70 -8.39 -7.49
CA LEU A 64 -11.99 -8.71 -6.09
C LEU A 64 -11.36 -10.03 -5.64
N GLY A 65 -10.89 -10.84 -6.59
CA GLY A 65 -10.21 -12.09 -6.30
C GLY A 65 -8.84 -11.84 -5.65
N PHE A 66 -8.44 -12.76 -4.79
CA PHE A 66 -7.18 -12.67 -4.07
C PHE A 66 -6.53 -14.04 -3.91
N TYR A 67 -5.25 -14.00 -3.58
CA TYR A 67 -4.45 -15.12 -3.13
C TYR A 67 -4.16 -14.99 -1.65
N TYR A 68 -4.02 -16.13 -0.99
CA TYR A 68 -3.72 -16.23 0.43
C TYR A 68 -2.57 -17.20 0.66
N LEU A 69 -1.72 -16.88 1.64
CA LEU A 69 -0.82 -17.83 2.27
C LEU A 69 -0.64 -17.46 3.74
N ASP A 70 -0.19 -18.43 4.55
CA ASP A 70 0.08 -18.21 5.96
C ASP A 70 1.26 -19.06 6.44
N VAL A 71 1.60 -18.94 7.72
CA VAL A 71 2.67 -19.70 8.36
C VAL A 71 2.49 -21.23 8.29
N ASN A 72 1.24 -21.72 8.32
CA ASN A 72 0.92 -23.15 8.32
C ASN A 72 0.83 -23.72 6.90
N SER A 73 0.69 -22.85 5.91
CA SER A 73 0.54 -23.15 4.50
C SER A 73 1.25 -22.06 3.67
N PRO A 74 2.59 -22.06 3.62
CA PRO A 74 3.39 -21.01 2.99
C PRO A 74 3.44 -21.10 1.46
N SER A 75 2.36 -21.60 0.85
CA SER A 75 2.14 -21.69 -0.60
C SER A 75 0.90 -20.90 -0.99
N TRP A 76 0.98 -20.23 -2.14
CA TRP A 76 -0.10 -19.41 -2.64
C TRP A 76 -1.34 -20.24 -2.97
N LYS A 77 -2.48 -19.87 -2.36
CA LYS A 77 -3.78 -20.48 -2.60
C LYS A 77 -4.76 -19.46 -3.15
N THR A 78 -5.36 -19.78 -4.27
CA THR A 78 -6.53 -19.06 -4.79
C THR A 78 -7.78 -19.49 -4.03
N SER A 79 -8.74 -18.57 -3.89
CA SER A 79 -10.11 -18.90 -3.50
C SER A 79 -11.04 -18.31 -4.55
N PRO A 80 -11.33 -19.03 -5.66
CA PRO A 80 -12.02 -18.46 -6.81
C PRO A 80 -13.47 -18.03 -6.52
N ASP A 81 -14.04 -18.50 -5.41
CA ASP A 81 -15.40 -18.16 -4.98
C ASP A 81 -15.43 -17.15 -3.83
N LEU A 82 -14.26 -16.73 -3.32
CA LEU A 82 -14.17 -15.73 -2.25
C LEU A 82 -13.75 -14.38 -2.82
N SER A 83 -14.48 -13.36 -2.38
CA SER A 83 -14.32 -11.99 -2.82
C SER A 83 -13.86 -11.14 -1.64
N ILE A 84 -12.86 -10.30 -1.85
CA ILE A 84 -12.28 -9.46 -0.79
C ILE A 84 -13.27 -8.43 -0.22
N ASP A 85 -14.36 -8.13 -0.93
CA ASP A 85 -15.42 -7.23 -0.49
C ASP A 85 -16.52 -7.91 0.35
N LYS A 86 -16.44 -9.23 0.54
CA LYS A 86 -17.41 -10.01 1.34
C LYS A 86 -16.80 -10.49 2.64
N GLY A 87 -17.63 -11.13 3.47
CA GLY A 87 -17.14 -11.83 4.65
C GLY A 87 -16.48 -13.17 4.32
N GLY A 88 -16.00 -13.87 5.34
CA GLY A 88 -15.56 -15.27 5.20
C GLY A 88 -14.10 -15.49 4.81
N HIS A 89 -13.23 -14.51 5.02
CA HIS A 89 -11.79 -14.61 4.70
C HIS A 89 -10.91 -13.94 5.78
N ALA A 90 -9.60 -14.16 5.69
CA ALA A 90 -8.63 -13.78 6.72
C ALA A 90 -8.65 -12.28 7.11
N VAL A 91 -8.61 -11.38 6.11
CA VAL A 91 -8.68 -9.93 6.36
C VAL A 91 -10.00 -9.54 7.04
N TYR A 92 -11.14 -10.07 6.56
CA TYR A 92 -12.44 -9.84 7.19
C TYR A 92 -12.45 -10.31 8.65
N TYR A 93 -12.13 -11.58 8.91
CA TYR A 93 -12.15 -12.11 10.28
C TYR A 93 -11.20 -11.38 11.22
N THR A 94 -10.04 -10.94 10.72
CA THR A 94 -9.10 -10.14 11.50
C THR A 94 -9.71 -8.79 11.87
N MET A 95 -10.28 -8.08 10.91
CA MET A 95 -10.89 -6.76 11.12
C MET A 95 -12.18 -6.81 11.95
N GLN A 96 -12.94 -7.91 11.89
CA GLN A 96 -14.16 -8.08 12.68
C GLN A 96 -13.92 -8.02 14.19
N GLN A 97 -12.70 -8.28 14.67
CA GLN A 97 -12.35 -8.10 16.09
C GLN A 97 -12.41 -6.64 16.54
N ILE A 98 -12.31 -5.68 15.61
CA ILE A 98 -12.49 -4.25 15.89
C ILE A 98 -13.96 -3.84 15.67
N TYR A 99 -14.57 -4.31 14.57
CA TYR A 99 -15.92 -3.90 14.17
C TYR A 99 -17.04 -4.47 15.05
N ASN A 100 -16.90 -5.71 15.53
CA ASN A 100 -17.93 -6.36 16.34
C ASN A 100 -17.76 -6.13 17.84
N GLU A 101 -16.62 -5.57 18.26
CA GLU A 101 -16.39 -5.29 19.66
C GLU A 101 -17.28 -4.14 20.10
N THR A 102 -17.93 -4.26 21.26
CA THR A 102 -18.79 -3.20 21.83
C THR A 102 -18.07 -2.45 22.94
N ASP A 103 -17.10 -3.08 23.59
CA ASP A 103 -16.36 -2.47 24.67
C ASP A 103 -15.24 -1.58 24.10
N ASN A 104 -14.75 -0.64 24.90
CA ASN A 104 -13.60 0.20 24.55
C ASN A 104 -12.34 -0.19 25.32
N ASP A 105 -12.30 -1.40 25.88
CA ASP A 105 -11.22 -1.93 26.72
C ASP A 105 -10.08 -2.58 25.92
N PHE A 106 -9.83 -2.06 24.72
CA PHE A 106 -8.78 -2.52 23.82
C PHE A 106 -8.30 -1.38 22.93
N MET A 107 -7.05 -1.42 22.53
CA MET A 107 -6.46 -0.43 21.65
C MET A 107 -6.76 -0.77 20.18
N TYR A 108 -7.06 0.25 19.38
CA TYR A 108 -6.88 0.17 17.94
C TYR A 108 -6.50 1.53 17.35
N LEU A 109 -5.81 1.51 16.22
CA LEU A 109 -5.66 2.68 15.36
C LEU A 109 -5.68 2.24 13.89
N MET A 110 -6.38 3.01 13.07
CA MET A 110 -6.45 2.85 11.61
C MET A 110 -5.80 4.07 10.96
N TYR A 111 -4.92 3.83 10.00
CA TYR A 111 -4.17 4.87 9.33
C TYR A 111 -4.03 4.65 7.85
N ASN A 112 -4.11 5.74 7.09
CA ASN A 112 -4.01 5.73 5.63
C ASN A 112 -3.79 7.17 5.16
N ASP A 113 -2.79 7.43 4.31
CA ASP A 113 -2.60 8.75 3.68
C ASP A 113 -3.71 9.10 2.67
N GLU A 114 -4.54 8.13 2.32
CA GLU A 114 -5.75 8.26 1.51
C GLU A 114 -6.92 7.71 2.33
N THR A 115 -7.32 8.45 3.37
CA THR A 115 -8.34 8.01 4.35
C THR A 115 -9.68 7.64 3.71
N PRO A 116 -10.48 6.74 4.30
CA PRO A 116 -11.85 6.47 3.84
C PRO A 116 -12.69 7.75 3.80
N GLY A 117 -13.31 8.04 2.66
CA GLY A 117 -14.12 9.25 2.46
C GLY A 117 -13.37 10.59 2.47
N GLY A 118 -12.03 10.58 2.58
CA GLY A 118 -11.19 11.77 2.59
C GLY A 118 -10.30 11.91 1.36
N SER A 119 -9.63 13.05 1.24
CA SER A 119 -8.63 13.32 0.20
C SER A 119 -7.25 12.75 0.57
N THR A 120 -6.45 12.46 -0.44
CA THR A 120 -5.03 12.13 -0.29
C THR A 120 -4.28 13.24 0.46
N SER A 121 -3.42 12.86 1.40
CA SER A 121 -2.50 13.77 2.07
C SER A 121 -1.06 13.49 1.69
N GLU A 122 -0.38 14.52 1.23
CA GLU A 122 1.08 14.49 1.00
C GLU A 122 1.88 14.91 2.24
N SER A 123 1.23 15.43 3.28
CA SER A 123 1.92 15.89 4.50
C SER A 123 2.26 14.76 5.46
N PHE A 124 1.53 13.64 5.39
CA PHE A 124 1.79 12.43 6.15
C PHE A 124 2.61 11.41 5.34
N GLY A 125 3.15 10.41 6.01
CA GLY A 125 3.86 9.33 5.35
C GLY A 125 2.99 8.61 4.34
N HIS A 126 3.59 8.09 3.27
CA HIS A 126 2.94 7.12 2.42
C HIS A 126 2.93 5.82 3.21
N THR A 127 1.87 5.57 3.99
CA THR A 127 1.77 4.42 4.90
C THR A 127 0.32 4.14 5.23
N LYS A 128 -0.03 2.86 5.27
CA LYS A 128 -1.41 2.41 5.49
C LYS A 128 -1.43 1.14 6.32
N GLY A 129 -2.37 1.04 7.25
CA GLY A 129 -2.47 -0.13 8.10
C GLY A 129 -3.44 0.00 9.26
N VAL A 130 -3.51 -1.10 10.01
CA VAL A 130 -4.35 -1.23 11.20
C VAL A 130 -3.53 -1.90 12.30
N VAL A 131 -3.55 -1.31 13.49
CA VAL A 131 -2.95 -1.91 14.69
C VAL A 131 -4.06 -2.08 15.72
N SER A 132 -4.11 -3.23 16.38
CA SER A 132 -5.03 -3.44 17.50
C SER A 132 -4.47 -4.40 18.53
N PHE A 133 -4.72 -4.14 19.81
CA PHE A 133 -4.23 -4.91 20.94
C PHE A 133 -5.24 -4.94 22.08
N ASP A 134 -5.39 -6.09 22.71
CA ASP A 134 -5.93 -6.20 24.08
C ASP A 134 -4.77 -6.30 25.09
N TYR A 135 -5.03 -6.69 26.34
CA TYR A 135 -3.98 -6.82 27.37
C TYR A 135 -3.09 -8.06 27.23
N GLN A 136 -3.35 -8.95 26.27
CA GLN A 136 -2.61 -10.19 26.06
C GLN A 136 -1.83 -10.15 24.75
N SER A 137 -2.49 -9.80 23.65
CA SER A 137 -1.93 -9.85 22.31
C SER A 137 -2.58 -8.82 21.38
N GLY A 138 -2.07 -8.74 20.17
CA GLY A 138 -2.63 -7.90 19.13
C GLY A 138 -2.18 -8.31 17.75
N PHE A 139 -2.50 -7.47 16.76
CA PHE A 139 -1.98 -7.61 15.42
C PHE A 139 -1.54 -6.26 14.84
N TRP A 140 -0.63 -6.34 13.88
CA TRP A 140 -0.34 -5.26 12.93
C TRP A 140 -0.63 -5.75 11.51
N LEU A 141 -1.56 -5.07 10.84
CA LEU A 141 -1.92 -5.29 9.44
C LEU A 141 -1.33 -4.16 8.59
N VAL A 142 -0.27 -4.45 7.84
CA VAL A 142 0.34 -3.54 6.85
C VAL A 142 -0.31 -3.79 5.50
N HIS A 143 -0.73 -2.74 4.78
CA HIS A 143 -1.34 -2.92 3.46
C HIS A 143 -1.09 -1.75 2.51
N SER A 144 -1.43 -1.93 1.23
CA SER A 144 -1.25 -0.91 0.20
C SER A 144 -2.54 -0.23 -0.29
N THR A 145 -3.72 -0.70 0.14
CA THR A 145 -5.03 -0.27 -0.36
C THR A 145 -5.45 1.15 0.09
N PRO A 146 -5.59 2.12 -0.84
CA PRO A 146 -6.18 3.42 -0.55
C PRO A 146 -7.63 3.31 -0.06
N HIS A 147 -8.06 4.22 0.80
CA HIS A 147 -9.42 4.31 1.36
C HIS A 147 -9.90 3.11 2.18
N PHE A 148 -9.04 2.11 2.40
CA PHE A 148 -9.25 1.04 3.36
C PHE A 148 -8.47 1.34 4.65
N SER A 149 -8.97 1.00 5.84
CA SER A 149 -10.25 0.36 6.17
C SER A 149 -11.32 1.36 6.59
N PRO A 150 -12.62 1.09 6.39
CA PRO A 150 -13.70 1.92 6.93
C PRO A 150 -13.58 2.10 8.44
N LYS A 151 -14.17 3.18 8.96
CA LYS A 151 -14.18 3.46 10.41
C LYS A 151 -14.88 2.34 11.16
N ARG A 152 -14.55 2.14 12.44
CA ARG A 152 -15.15 1.13 13.32
C ARG A 152 -16.68 1.17 13.27
N SER A 153 -17.27 2.37 13.26
CA SER A 153 -18.73 2.57 13.21
C SER A 153 -19.40 2.14 11.90
N GLU A 154 -18.63 1.95 10.83
CA GLU A 154 -19.13 1.64 9.47
C GLU A 154 -19.10 0.14 9.18
N GLY A 155 -18.33 -0.64 9.95
CA GLY A 155 -18.13 -2.06 9.72
C GLY A 155 -17.24 -2.35 8.51
N TYR A 156 -17.02 -3.65 8.24
CA TYR A 156 -16.19 -4.07 7.12
C TYR A 156 -16.85 -3.74 5.78
N SER A 157 -16.11 -3.03 4.92
CA SER A 157 -16.43 -2.86 3.51
C SER A 157 -15.15 -2.64 2.71
N TRP A 158 -15.26 -2.77 1.39
CA TRP A 158 -14.14 -2.63 0.48
C TRP A 158 -14.33 -1.40 -0.41
N PRO A 159 -13.30 -0.55 -0.59
CA PRO A 159 -13.43 0.66 -1.38
C PRO A 159 -13.50 0.35 -2.88
N ASP A 160 -14.36 1.05 -3.63
CA ASP A 160 -14.51 0.91 -5.09
C ASP A 160 -13.18 1.14 -5.83
N THR A 161 -12.37 2.08 -5.36
CA THR A 161 -11.02 2.38 -5.88
C THR A 161 -10.08 1.19 -5.71
N GLY A 162 -10.35 0.32 -4.74
CA GLY A 162 -9.63 -0.90 -4.44
C GLY A 162 -9.83 -2.00 -5.48
N HIS A 163 -10.72 -1.87 -6.47
CA HIS A 163 -10.96 -2.90 -7.49
C HIS A 163 -9.90 -2.93 -8.60
N THR A 164 -9.39 -1.77 -9.00
CA THR A 164 -8.62 -1.62 -10.26
C THR A 164 -7.24 -2.27 -10.22
N TYR A 165 -6.53 -2.10 -9.11
CA TYR A 165 -5.12 -2.45 -8.96
C TYR A 165 -4.90 -3.63 -8.02
N GLY A 166 -3.78 -4.33 -8.20
CA GLY A 166 -3.28 -5.29 -7.23
C GLY A 166 -2.95 -4.62 -5.89
N GLN A 167 -3.11 -5.34 -4.79
CA GLN A 167 -2.82 -4.85 -3.44
C GLN A 167 -2.28 -6.00 -2.57
N SER A 168 -1.34 -5.68 -1.69
CA SER A 168 -0.75 -6.63 -0.74
C SER A 168 -1.13 -6.29 0.69
N PHE A 169 -1.29 -7.34 1.51
CA PHE A 169 -1.52 -7.27 2.95
C PHE A 169 -0.57 -8.21 3.66
N LEU A 170 -0.02 -7.77 4.79
CA LEU A 170 0.72 -8.58 5.74
C LEU A 170 0.11 -8.38 7.12
N CYS A 171 -0.43 -9.45 7.70
CA CYS A 171 -0.89 -9.45 9.09
C CYS A 171 0.09 -10.24 9.95
N ILE A 172 0.49 -9.69 11.09
CA ILE A 172 1.33 -10.37 12.08
C ILE A 172 0.69 -10.25 13.46
N SER A 173 0.52 -11.37 14.15
CA SER A 173 0.09 -11.46 15.54
C SER A 173 1.29 -11.20 16.45
N PHE A 174 1.11 -10.36 17.46
CA PHE A 174 2.17 -9.94 18.36
C PHE A 174 1.75 -10.08 19.83
N PRO A 175 2.70 -10.36 20.75
CA PRO A 175 2.45 -10.22 22.17
C PRO A 175 2.26 -8.74 22.51
N TYR A 176 1.50 -8.45 23.58
CA TYR A 176 1.27 -7.08 24.06
C TYR A 176 2.54 -6.22 24.15
N SER A 177 3.66 -6.83 24.58
CA SER A 177 4.96 -6.16 24.72
C SER A 177 5.51 -5.54 23.43
N ALA A 178 5.07 -5.98 22.25
CA ALA A 178 5.52 -5.42 20.98
C ALA A 178 4.86 -4.07 20.64
N MET A 179 3.75 -3.72 21.29
CA MET A 179 2.97 -2.51 20.96
C MET A 179 3.83 -1.25 21.03
N ASN A 180 4.66 -1.11 22.06
CA ASN A 180 5.51 0.05 22.21
C ASN A 180 6.56 0.20 21.08
N ASP A 181 7.12 -0.91 20.60
CA ASP A 181 8.10 -0.89 19.51
C ASP A 181 7.43 -0.62 18.15
N ILE A 182 6.22 -1.15 17.93
CA ILE A 182 5.38 -0.78 16.78
C ILE A 182 5.06 0.72 16.83
N GLY A 183 4.70 1.25 18.01
CA GLY A 183 4.51 2.67 18.23
C GLY A 183 5.75 3.47 17.81
N LYS A 184 6.96 2.98 18.12
CA LYS A 184 8.19 3.65 17.69
C LYS A 184 8.33 3.67 16.17
N GLN A 185 8.04 2.57 15.48
CA GLN A 185 8.07 2.51 14.01
C GLN A 185 7.07 3.50 13.40
N LEU A 186 5.85 3.56 13.93
CA LEU A 186 4.82 4.50 13.48
C LEU A 186 5.23 5.97 13.70
N GLN A 187 6.00 6.32 14.73
CA GLN A 187 6.55 7.69 14.85
C GLN A 187 7.41 8.08 13.63
N TYR A 188 8.19 7.13 13.11
CA TYR A 188 9.00 7.34 11.91
C TYR A 188 8.18 7.29 10.63
N ASN A 189 7.20 6.39 10.53
CA ASN A 189 6.31 6.33 9.36
C ASN A 189 5.39 7.54 9.26
N TYR A 190 5.15 8.25 10.37
CA TYR A 190 4.33 9.46 10.44
C TYR A 190 2.95 9.29 9.78
N PRO A 191 2.14 8.32 10.26
CA PRO A 191 0.88 7.94 9.65
C PRO A 191 -0.22 9.00 9.82
N GLN A 192 -1.13 9.07 8.85
CA GLN A 192 -2.39 9.80 9.00
C GLN A 192 -3.43 8.91 9.67
N ILE A 193 -3.63 9.10 10.98
CA ILE A 193 -4.62 8.33 11.76
C ILE A 193 -5.99 8.98 11.62
N TYR A 194 -7.00 8.20 11.24
CA TYR A 194 -8.37 8.70 11.02
C TYR A 194 -9.44 8.05 11.91
N ASP A 195 -9.11 6.94 12.57
CA ASP A 195 -9.95 6.30 13.58
C ASP A 195 -9.07 5.57 14.60
N LYS A 196 -9.41 5.67 15.87
CA LYS A 196 -8.59 5.15 16.97
C LYS A 196 -9.37 5.02 18.28
N ASN A 197 -8.95 4.08 19.11
CA ASN A 197 -9.28 3.98 20.53
C ASN A 197 -8.01 3.61 21.31
N PHE A 198 -7.82 4.21 22.48
CA PHE A 198 -6.68 3.89 23.32
C PHE A 198 -7.04 3.98 24.81
N PRO A 199 -7.17 2.84 25.51
CA PRO A 199 -7.42 2.83 26.95
C PRO A 199 -6.28 3.50 27.73
N ASP A 200 -6.62 4.41 28.64
CA ASP A 200 -5.64 5.21 29.40
C ASP A 200 -4.65 4.35 30.20
N ASN A 201 -5.09 3.19 30.69
CA ASN A 201 -4.25 2.25 31.44
C ASN A 201 -3.20 1.53 30.57
N MET A 202 -3.32 1.55 29.24
CA MET A 202 -2.31 1.04 28.31
C MET A 202 -1.21 2.07 28.02
N ALA A 203 -1.46 3.37 28.22
CA ALA A 203 -0.54 4.43 27.86
C ALA A 203 0.79 4.37 28.62
N GLY A 204 0.75 4.07 29.92
CA GLY A 204 1.95 4.02 30.77
C GLY A 204 2.94 2.92 30.36
N SER A 205 2.46 1.79 29.85
CA SER A 205 3.31 0.69 29.36
C SER A 205 3.70 0.83 27.88
N ASN A 206 3.03 1.71 27.13
CA ASN A 206 3.24 1.92 25.70
C ASN A 206 3.45 3.40 25.34
N PRO A 207 4.44 4.07 25.93
CA PRO A 207 4.64 5.51 25.75
C PRO A 207 4.86 5.92 24.29
N ASN A 208 5.55 5.10 23.48
CA ASN A 208 5.74 5.44 22.07
C ASN A 208 4.43 5.41 21.27
N MET A 209 3.55 4.46 21.59
CA MET A 209 2.22 4.36 20.99
C MET A 209 1.33 5.51 21.47
N ALA A 210 1.40 5.85 22.76
CA ALA A 210 0.73 7.01 23.32
C ALA A 210 1.12 8.30 22.57
N THR A 211 2.41 8.51 22.30
CA THR A 211 2.89 9.65 21.49
C THR A 211 2.27 9.66 20.08
N VAL A 212 2.19 8.51 19.42
CA VAL A 212 1.58 8.42 18.08
C VAL A 212 0.10 8.81 18.12
N ILE A 213 -0.63 8.34 19.14
CA ILE A 213 -2.07 8.52 19.26
C ILE A 213 -2.44 9.93 19.75
N TYR A 214 -1.75 10.47 20.76
CA TYR A 214 -2.09 11.76 21.38
C TYR A 214 -1.41 12.94 20.70
N ASP A 215 -0.13 12.81 20.29
CA ASP A 215 0.69 13.93 19.81
C ASP A 215 0.79 14.00 18.27
N GLY A 216 0.15 13.06 17.55
CA GLY A 216 0.25 12.88 16.09
C GLY A 216 -0.27 14.03 15.21
N SER A 217 -0.56 15.20 15.76
CA SER A 217 -0.95 16.40 15.01
C SER A 217 0.23 17.09 14.29
N GLY A 218 1.47 16.69 14.56
CA GLY A 218 2.66 17.20 13.88
C GLY A 218 3.86 16.24 13.88
N PRO A 219 4.94 16.58 13.16
CA PRO A 219 6.12 15.73 13.05
C PRO A 219 6.73 15.36 14.41
N ILE A 220 6.70 14.06 14.73
CA ILE A 220 7.26 13.51 15.97
C ILE A 220 8.79 13.48 15.89
N ILE A 221 9.33 13.03 14.75
CA ILE A 221 10.78 12.96 14.51
C ILE A 221 11.31 14.32 14.07
N LYS A 222 12.07 14.98 14.96
CA LYS A 222 12.59 16.35 14.76
C LYS A 222 14.09 16.43 14.46
N SER A 223 14.84 15.38 14.74
CA SER A 223 16.30 15.30 14.57
C SER A 223 16.71 13.95 13.97
N PRO A 224 17.89 13.86 13.32
CA PRO A 224 18.42 12.58 12.87
C PRO A 224 18.70 11.62 14.05
N PRO A 225 18.79 10.30 13.80
CA PRO A 225 18.66 9.63 12.50
C PRO A 225 17.22 9.67 11.97
N TRP A 226 17.04 9.82 10.65
CA TRP A 226 15.74 9.90 9.98
C TRP A 226 15.14 8.52 9.66
N PHE A 227 15.63 7.47 10.30
CA PHE A 227 15.20 6.10 10.09
C PHE A 227 15.37 5.29 11.38
N ASN A 228 14.65 4.17 11.48
CA ASN A 228 14.74 3.25 12.59
C ASN A 228 14.51 1.81 12.11
N LYS A 229 15.35 0.90 12.59
CA LYS A 229 15.24 -0.55 12.37
C LYS A 229 14.93 -1.21 13.70
N VAL A 230 13.94 -2.09 13.73
CA VAL A 230 13.65 -2.92 14.90
C VAL A 230 13.33 -4.35 14.47
N THR A 231 13.76 -5.33 15.27
CA THR A 231 13.30 -6.71 15.11
C THR A 231 12.16 -6.96 16.08
N LEU A 232 10.98 -7.22 15.55
CA LEU A 232 9.78 -7.60 16.27
C LEU A 232 9.68 -9.13 16.27
N VAL A 233 9.17 -9.69 17.37
CA VAL A 233 8.95 -11.13 17.52
C VAL A 233 7.46 -11.37 17.62
N SER A 234 6.91 -12.18 16.71
CA SER A 234 5.49 -12.51 16.68
C SER A 234 5.07 -13.37 17.88
N GLN A 235 3.76 -13.58 18.03
CA GLN A 235 3.19 -14.39 19.11
C GLN A 235 3.77 -15.82 19.13
N ALA A 236 4.05 -16.41 17.96
CA ALA A 236 4.65 -17.74 17.84
C ALA A 236 6.19 -17.73 17.75
N GLY A 237 6.84 -16.58 17.96
CA GLY A 237 8.30 -16.48 18.00
C GLY A 237 9.00 -16.24 16.66
N ASN A 238 8.25 -16.01 15.56
CA ASN A 238 8.84 -15.67 14.27
C ASN A 238 9.40 -14.23 14.28
N LYS A 239 10.54 -14.02 13.64
CA LYS A 239 11.23 -12.73 13.62
C LYS A 239 10.84 -11.92 12.39
N PHE A 240 10.41 -10.69 12.63
CA PHE A 240 10.10 -9.68 11.62
C PHE A 240 10.98 -8.47 11.82
N VAL A 241 11.59 -7.95 10.76
CA VAL A 241 12.40 -6.75 10.80
C VAL A 241 11.62 -5.61 10.17
N SER A 242 11.29 -4.58 10.96
CA SER A 242 10.63 -3.39 10.48
C SER A 242 11.66 -2.31 10.16
N TYR A 243 11.60 -1.79 8.94
CA TYR A 243 12.40 -0.69 8.42
C TYR A 243 11.51 0.53 8.25
N ALA A 244 11.60 1.48 9.17
CA ALA A 244 10.84 2.73 9.10
C ALA A 244 11.74 3.91 8.74
N LYS A 245 11.29 4.74 7.81
CA LYS A 245 11.94 6.00 7.46
C LYS A 245 11.00 7.18 7.63
N PHE A 246 11.56 8.32 8.04
CA PHE A 246 10.89 9.61 8.07
C PHE A 246 11.13 10.38 6.76
N GLY A 247 10.34 11.43 6.49
CA GLY A 247 10.39 12.18 5.22
C GLY A 247 11.73 12.88 4.92
N LYS A 248 12.65 12.93 5.89
CA LYS A 248 14.00 13.49 5.70
C LYS A 248 15.08 12.43 5.41
N PHE A 249 14.70 11.17 5.20
CA PHE A 249 15.65 10.09 4.89
C PHE A 249 16.43 10.33 3.59
N GLY A 250 15.75 10.81 2.54
CA GLY A 250 16.39 11.34 1.34
C GLY A 250 17.10 10.32 0.44
N LYS A 251 16.79 9.04 0.58
CA LYS A 251 17.41 7.93 -0.16
C LYS A 251 16.37 6.88 -0.61
N ASP A 252 16.74 6.02 -1.55
CA ASP A 252 15.94 4.85 -1.93
C ASP A 252 15.93 3.84 -0.78
N LEU A 253 14.72 3.54 -0.25
CA LEU A 253 14.55 2.57 0.83
C LEU A 253 15.13 1.20 0.46
N TYR A 254 14.96 0.78 -0.80
CA TYR A 254 15.31 -0.57 -1.23
C TYR A 254 16.79 -0.69 -1.57
N HIS A 255 17.31 0.21 -2.42
CA HIS A 255 18.68 0.15 -2.88
C HIS A 255 19.69 0.63 -1.84
N ASP A 256 19.43 1.78 -1.20
CA ASP A 256 20.44 2.41 -0.33
C ASP A 256 20.42 1.87 1.11
N TRP A 257 19.40 1.10 1.48
CA TRP A 257 19.26 0.56 2.83
C TRP A 257 18.93 -0.93 2.86
N LEU A 258 17.82 -1.36 2.28
CA LEU A 258 17.33 -2.72 2.44
C LEU A 258 18.28 -3.78 1.85
N ALA A 259 18.69 -3.63 0.59
CA ALA A 259 19.59 -4.58 -0.08
C ALA A 259 20.95 -4.72 0.63
N PRO A 260 21.65 -3.62 1.01
CA PRO A 260 22.84 -3.68 1.85
C PRO A 260 22.65 -4.37 3.19
N ASP A 261 21.56 -4.07 3.89
CA ASP A 261 21.31 -4.58 5.24
C ASP A 261 20.92 -6.07 5.25
N LEU A 262 20.13 -6.52 4.27
CA LEU A 262 19.81 -7.94 4.08
C LEU A 262 20.98 -8.73 3.48
N GLY A 263 21.92 -8.02 2.84
CA GLY A 263 23.07 -8.60 2.20
C GLY A 263 22.71 -9.41 0.97
N SER A 264 21.80 -8.92 0.13
CA SER A 264 21.30 -9.66 -1.03
C SER A 264 20.75 -8.73 -2.10
N ASN A 265 20.79 -9.18 -3.36
CA ASN A 265 20.06 -8.54 -4.45
C ASN A 265 18.55 -8.66 -4.19
N LEU A 266 17.77 -7.69 -4.67
CA LEU A 266 16.33 -7.66 -4.48
C LEU A 266 15.58 -7.59 -5.82
N LEU A 267 14.45 -8.27 -5.90
CA LEU A 267 13.35 -7.97 -6.81
C LEU A 267 12.36 -7.09 -6.05
N THR A 268 11.98 -5.95 -6.63
CA THR A 268 11.03 -5.01 -6.02
C THR A 268 9.83 -4.80 -6.94
N GLU A 269 8.66 -5.19 -6.48
CA GLU A 269 7.39 -4.75 -7.05
C GLU A 269 6.92 -3.52 -6.31
N THR A 270 6.76 -2.43 -7.05
CA THR A 270 6.16 -1.20 -6.56
C THR A 270 5.52 -0.50 -7.73
N TRP A 271 4.37 0.15 -7.51
CA TRP A 271 3.62 0.86 -8.54
C TRP A 271 4.52 1.74 -9.44
N GLN A 272 4.78 1.40 -10.71
CA GLN A 272 5.59 2.25 -11.62
C GLN A 272 4.76 3.07 -12.62
N ASN A 273 3.47 3.27 -12.35
CA ASN A 273 2.65 4.18 -13.17
C ASN A 273 2.86 5.67 -12.81
N GLY A 274 3.76 5.98 -11.86
CA GLY A 274 4.05 7.34 -11.43
C GLY A 274 5.15 8.04 -12.24
N ALA A 275 5.13 9.37 -12.23
CA ALA A 275 6.22 10.20 -12.76
C ALA A 275 7.52 10.00 -11.95
N HIS A 276 8.67 10.25 -12.58
CA HIS A 276 10.00 10.18 -11.95
C HIS A 276 10.28 8.83 -11.26
N LYS A 277 9.88 7.74 -11.91
CA LYS A 277 10.18 6.37 -11.44
C LYS A 277 11.68 6.11 -11.38
N LEU A 278 12.11 5.43 -10.32
CA LEU A 278 13.48 4.94 -10.20
C LEU A 278 13.63 3.68 -11.04
N TYR A 279 14.71 3.61 -11.82
CA TYR A 279 15.02 2.42 -12.60
C TYR A 279 15.63 1.33 -11.72
N SER A 280 15.72 0.10 -12.25
CA SER A 280 16.58 -0.92 -11.67
C SER A 280 17.99 -0.35 -11.48
N ASP A 281 18.53 -0.51 -10.28
CA ASP A 281 19.85 -0.02 -9.92
C ASP A 281 20.76 -1.22 -9.64
N CYS A 282 21.89 -1.26 -10.35
CA CYS A 282 22.88 -2.34 -10.26
C CYS A 282 24.24 -1.80 -9.80
N THR A 283 24.25 -0.61 -9.21
CA THR A 283 25.45 -0.01 -8.64
C THR A 283 25.74 -0.58 -7.25
N GLY A 284 26.99 -0.45 -6.79
CA GLY A 284 27.38 -0.97 -5.47
C GLY A 284 27.47 -2.50 -5.40
N LYS A 285 27.33 -3.04 -4.19
CA LYS A 285 27.51 -4.48 -3.90
C LYS A 285 26.28 -5.32 -4.23
N TYR A 286 25.08 -4.77 -4.05
CA TYR A 286 23.82 -5.48 -4.26
C TYR A 286 22.92 -4.68 -5.19
N SER A 287 22.29 -5.39 -6.13
CA SER A 287 21.40 -4.80 -7.14
C SER A 287 19.94 -4.86 -6.70
N VAL A 288 19.15 -3.87 -7.10
CA VAL A 288 17.70 -3.84 -6.91
C VAL A 288 17.01 -3.72 -8.26
N PHE A 289 16.31 -4.79 -8.65
CA PHE A 289 15.63 -4.93 -9.92
C PHE A 289 14.13 -4.65 -9.78
N ASN A 290 13.60 -3.75 -10.59
CA ASN A 290 12.14 -3.59 -10.69
C ASN A 290 11.52 -4.80 -11.37
N VAL A 291 10.45 -5.31 -10.76
CA VAL A 291 9.53 -6.28 -11.37
C VAL A 291 8.80 -5.59 -12.53
N LYS A 292 8.59 -6.30 -13.64
CA LYS A 292 7.76 -5.81 -14.77
C LYS A 292 6.45 -6.54 -14.88
N TYR A 293 6.48 -7.84 -14.61
CA TYR A 293 5.34 -8.73 -14.73
C TYR A 293 5.32 -9.66 -13.53
N ILE A 294 4.12 -9.85 -13.00
CA ILE A 294 3.80 -10.80 -11.97
C ILE A 294 3.02 -11.91 -12.65
N LYS A 295 3.42 -13.15 -12.39
CA LYS A 295 2.72 -14.34 -12.87
C LYS A 295 2.43 -15.23 -11.67
N MET A 296 1.16 -15.55 -11.47
CA MET A 296 0.69 -16.33 -10.31
C MET A 296 -0.03 -17.60 -10.75
N PRO A 297 0.24 -18.73 -10.07
CA PRO A 297 -0.33 -20.01 -10.44
C PRO A 297 -1.84 -20.02 -10.20
N PHE A 298 -2.62 -20.37 -11.22
CA PHE A 298 -4.07 -20.48 -11.09
C PHE A 298 -4.49 -21.95 -11.19
N ALA A 299 -4.89 -22.55 -10.07
CA ALA A 299 -4.97 -24.00 -9.88
C ALA A 299 -5.75 -24.79 -10.97
N GLU A 300 -6.69 -24.15 -11.67
CA GLU A 300 -7.60 -24.82 -12.63
C GLU A 300 -7.54 -24.25 -14.06
N ARG A 301 -6.70 -23.25 -14.35
CA ARG A 301 -6.58 -22.63 -15.69
C ARG A 301 -5.15 -22.17 -15.98
N ALA A 302 -4.97 -21.46 -17.09
CA ALA A 302 -3.75 -20.72 -17.35
C ALA A 302 -3.48 -19.75 -16.17
N ASP A 303 -2.20 -19.63 -15.82
CA ASP A 303 -1.71 -18.70 -14.82
C ASP A 303 -2.23 -17.28 -15.07
N ILE A 304 -2.44 -16.54 -13.99
CA ILE A 304 -2.80 -15.12 -14.08
C ILE A 304 -1.51 -14.31 -14.21
N ASP A 305 -1.43 -13.47 -15.23
CA ASP A 305 -0.33 -12.51 -15.39
C ASP A 305 -0.83 -11.07 -15.49
N PHE A 306 -0.04 -10.15 -14.93
CA PHE A 306 -0.28 -8.72 -15.06
C PHE A 306 1.00 -7.91 -14.95
N LYS A 307 0.92 -6.65 -15.40
CA LYS A 307 2.02 -5.69 -15.34
C LYS A 307 2.05 -4.98 -13.99
N GLU A 308 3.24 -4.61 -13.56
CA GLU A 308 3.47 -3.74 -12.38
C GLU A 308 2.64 -2.44 -12.43
N THR A 309 2.35 -1.90 -13.63
CA THR A 309 1.55 -0.68 -13.77
C THR A 309 0.09 -0.86 -13.34
N ARG A 310 -0.32 -2.12 -13.16
CA ARG A 310 -1.63 -2.54 -12.67
C ARG A 310 -1.57 -3.03 -11.23
N ASP A 311 -0.48 -2.75 -10.52
CA ASP A 311 -0.27 -3.16 -9.14
C ASP A 311 0.12 -1.98 -8.25
N HIS A 312 -0.57 -1.84 -7.12
CA HIS A 312 -0.25 -0.88 -6.06
C HIS A 312 0.47 -1.54 -4.89
N SER A 313 0.62 -2.87 -4.90
CA SER A 313 1.40 -3.63 -3.95
C SER A 313 2.84 -3.13 -3.91
N LYS A 314 3.45 -3.26 -2.74
CA LYS A 314 4.80 -2.81 -2.49
C LYS A 314 5.50 -3.89 -1.71
N TRP A 315 6.22 -4.73 -2.44
CA TRP A 315 6.94 -5.84 -1.85
C TRP A 315 8.32 -5.98 -2.47
N ALA A 316 9.22 -6.55 -1.68
CA ALA A 316 10.54 -6.92 -2.13
C ALA A 316 10.85 -8.35 -1.68
N ILE A 317 11.52 -9.10 -2.55
CA ILE A 317 12.05 -10.41 -2.23
C ILE A 317 13.51 -10.51 -2.64
N THR A 318 14.26 -11.39 -2.01
CA THR A 318 15.63 -11.66 -2.44
C THR A 318 15.69 -12.30 -3.82
N TYR A 319 16.75 -11.97 -4.55
CA TYR A 319 17.01 -12.47 -5.89
C TYR A 319 18.35 -13.21 -5.93
N GLN A 320 18.32 -14.47 -6.38
CA GLN A 320 19.53 -15.32 -6.48
C GLN A 320 20.32 -15.35 -5.16
N SER A 321 19.62 -15.60 -4.06
CA SER A 321 20.16 -15.63 -2.70
C SER A 321 19.79 -16.95 -2.01
N ASP A 322 20.63 -17.37 -1.08
CA ASP A 322 20.37 -18.47 -0.14
C ASP A 322 19.32 -18.07 0.91
N LYS A 323 19.24 -16.78 1.23
CA LYS A 323 18.23 -16.22 2.13
C LYS A 323 16.95 -15.93 1.35
N LYS A 324 15.81 -16.26 1.95
CA LYS A 324 14.48 -16.05 1.40
C LYS A 324 13.73 -14.93 2.12
N TRP A 325 14.23 -13.70 2.01
CA TRP A 325 13.55 -12.55 2.60
C TRP A 325 12.33 -12.15 1.77
N VAL A 326 11.23 -11.88 2.48
CA VAL A 326 10.00 -11.31 1.95
C VAL A 326 9.69 -10.05 2.74
N CYS A 327 9.50 -8.95 2.03
CA CYS A 327 9.21 -7.62 2.58
C CYS A 327 7.92 -7.10 1.99
N ILE A 328 7.00 -6.60 2.82
CA ILE A 328 5.75 -5.96 2.41
C ILE A 328 5.67 -4.60 3.12
N GLY A 329 5.27 -3.54 2.41
CA GLY A 329 5.33 -2.21 2.97
C GLY A 329 4.59 -1.13 2.21
N ASP A 330 5.09 0.09 2.37
CA ASP A 330 4.35 1.29 2.02
C ASP A 330 4.99 2.15 0.94
N ILE A 331 6.28 1.98 0.67
CA ILE A 331 7.05 2.92 -0.16
C ILE A 331 7.16 2.42 -1.60
N ASN A 332 6.73 3.25 -2.56
CA ASN A 332 7.00 3.02 -3.98
C ASN A 332 8.42 3.45 -4.37
N ARG A 333 8.93 2.95 -5.50
CA ARG A 333 10.21 3.40 -6.09
C ARG A 333 10.03 4.57 -7.07
N GLN A 334 9.66 5.75 -6.55
CA GLN A 334 9.77 7.04 -7.26
C GLN A 334 10.68 8.01 -6.51
N GLU A 335 11.28 8.95 -7.24
CA GLU A 335 12.21 9.94 -6.66
C GLU A 335 11.59 10.75 -5.50
N HIS A 336 10.36 11.23 -5.67
CA HIS A 336 9.67 11.99 -4.62
C HIS A 336 9.39 11.15 -3.36
N GLN A 337 9.32 9.82 -3.46
CA GLN A 337 9.10 8.92 -2.34
C GLN A 337 10.33 8.82 -1.43
N MET A 338 11.53 9.21 -1.90
CA MET A 338 12.72 9.32 -1.05
C MET A 338 12.49 10.28 0.13
N TYR A 339 11.61 11.27 -0.06
CA TYR A 339 11.29 12.33 0.90
C TYR A 339 9.92 12.17 1.57
N ARG A 340 9.29 11.00 1.44
CA ARG A 340 8.08 10.64 2.20
C ARG A 340 8.43 9.67 3.31
N ALA A 341 7.73 9.82 4.44
CA ALA A 341 7.79 8.85 5.53
C ALA A 341 7.02 7.57 5.16
N GLY A 342 7.38 6.45 5.78
CA GLY A 342 6.79 5.13 5.54
C GLY A 342 7.82 4.03 5.75
N GLY A 343 7.49 2.78 5.47
CA GLY A 343 8.41 1.67 5.75
C GLY A 343 8.10 0.37 5.04
N THR A 344 8.77 -0.70 5.48
CA THR A 344 8.47 -2.07 5.10
C THR A 344 8.80 -3.03 6.24
N VAL A 345 8.03 -4.10 6.37
CA VAL A 345 8.27 -5.19 7.31
C VAL A 345 8.71 -6.41 6.54
N CYS A 346 9.84 -6.98 6.97
CA CYS A 346 10.51 -8.10 6.32
C CYS A 346 10.59 -9.32 7.23
N PHE A 347 10.55 -10.51 6.68
CA PHE A 347 10.86 -11.75 7.39
C PHE A 347 11.58 -12.72 6.46
N ASN A 348 12.41 -13.58 7.03
CA ASN A 348 13.09 -14.64 6.29
C ASN A 348 12.32 -15.94 6.49
N ASN A 349 11.88 -16.57 5.39
CA ASN A 349 11.15 -17.83 5.48
C ASN A 349 11.54 -18.75 4.33
N ASP A 350 12.25 -19.83 4.67
CA ASP A 350 12.75 -20.81 3.70
C ASP A 350 11.63 -21.61 3.02
N ALA A 351 10.47 -21.73 3.68
CA ALA A 351 9.29 -22.41 3.16
C ALA A 351 8.41 -21.50 2.30
N PHE A 352 8.70 -20.18 2.23
CA PHE A 352 7.95 -19.27 1.37
C PHE A 352 8.08 -19.68 -0.09
N ASP A 353 6.94 -19.82 -0.74
CA ASP A 353 6.86 -20.19 -2.14
C ASP A 353 7.15 -18.99 -3.06
N TYR A 354 8.30 -19.05 -3.73
CA TYR A 354 8.74 -18.09 -4.76
C TYR A 354 8.07 -18.35 -6.13
N SER A 355 7.06 -19.23 -6.22
CA SER A 355 6.35 -19.58 -7.47
C SER A 355 5.75 -18.40 -8.23
N LEU A 356 5.72 -17.21 -7.62
CA LEU A 356 5.69 -15.94 -8.33
C LEU A 356 6.78 -15.92 -9.41
N THR A 357 6.42 -16.27 -10.65
CA THR A 357 7.37 -16.20 -11.77
C THR A 357 7.52 -14.73 -12.15
N ILE A 358 8.60 -14.14 -11.64
CA ILE A 358 8.87 -12.72 -11.76
C ILE A 358 9.87 -12.51 -12.89
N ASN A 359 9.45 -11.79 -13.94
CA ASN A 359 10.36 -11.37 -14.99
C ASN A 359 10.98 -10.01 -14.63
N PRO A 360 12.29 -9.94 -14.31
CA PRO A 360 12.92 -8.68 -13.98
C PRO A 360 13.02 -7.76 -15.20
N SER A 361 12.96 -6.47 -14.93
CA SER A 361 13.36 -5.42 -15.87
C SER A 361 14.83 -5.57 -16.28
N LYS A 362 15.10 -5.96 -17.54
CA LYS A 362 16.45 -5.78 -18.13
C LYS A 362 16.86 -4.31 -18.06
N SER A 363 17.99 -4.02 -17.43
CA SER A 363 18.61 -2.69 -17.43
C SER A 363 18.97 -2.28 -18.85
N LYS A 364 18.68 -1.03 -19.24
CA LYS A 364 19.34 -0.39 -20.38
C LYS A 364 20.65 0.21 -19.85
N SER A 365 21.75 -0.54 -19.93
CA SER A 365 23.06 0.07 -19.72
C SER A 365 23.38 0.97 -20.93
N THR A 366 23.08 2.26 -20.84
CA THR A 366 23.68 3.23 -21.76
C THR A 366 25.10 3.50 -21.28
N ALA A 367 26.05 2.67 -21.72
CA ALA A 367 27.46 2.99 -21.66
C ALA A 367 27.70 4.23 -22.54
N ARG A 368 27.68 5.41 -21.94
CA ARG A 368 28.13 6.65 -22.59
C ARG A 368 29.64 6.51 -22.79
N LYS A 369 30.08 6.13 -24.00
CA LYS A 369 31.48 6.28 -24.40
C LYS A 369 31.79 7.79 -24.40
N SER A 370 32.41 8.25 -23.32
CA SER A 370 33.04 9.56 -23.26
C SER A 370 34.26 9.55 -24.19
N THR A 371 34.11 10.08 -25.40
CA THR A 371 35.25 10.56 -26.20
C THR A 371 35.46 12.03 -25.86
N ALA A 372 36.14 12.29 -24.74
CA ALA A 372 36.65 13.62 -24.43
C ALA A 372 38.14 13.68 -24.80
N ALA A 373 38.43 14.38 -25.89
CA ALA A 373 39.78 14.71 -26.31
C ALA A 373 40.49 15.54 -25.21
N ARG A 374 41.67 15.06 -24.80
CA ARG A 374 42.51 15.65 -23.76
C ARG A 374 43.19 16.93 -24.28
N LYS A 375 42.66 18.12 -23.93
CA LYS A 375 43.46 19.35 -23.92
C LYS A 375 44.20 19.44 -22.58
N LYS A 376 45.54 19.48 -22.64
CA LYS A 376 46.45 19.68 -21.50
C LYS A 376 46.57 21.17 -21.17
N THR A 377 46.40 21.52 -19.90
CA THR A 377 46.98 22.73 -19.29
C THR A 377 47.26 22.44 -17.80
N PRO A 378 48.32 23.01 -17.18
CA PRO A 378 48.99 22.42 -16.02
C PRO A 378 48.45 22.90 -14.66
N SER A 379 48.56 22.03 -13.66
CA SER A 379 48.28 22.30 -12.24
C SER A 379 49.45 23.04 -11.55
N PRO A 380 49.19 23.96 -10.60
CA PRO A 380 50.21 24.49 -9.71
C PRO A 380 50.53 23.53 -8.56
N LYS A 381 51.81 23.50 -8.17
CA LYS A 381 52.39 22.74 -7.06
C LYS A 381 51.99 23.30 -5.68
N MET A 382 51.88 22.42 -4.69
CA MET A 382 52.01 22.73 -3.26
C MET A 382 53.17 21.91 -2.65
N PRO A 383 53.80 22.37 -1.54
CA PRO A 383 55.11 21.92 -1.12
C PRO A 383 55.10 20.72 -0.17
N GLU A 384 56.29 20.14 -0.10
CA GLU A 384 56.80 18.95 0.57
C GLU A 384 57.04 19.20 2.07
N GLU A 385 56.82 18.19 2.92
CA GLU A 385 57.40 18.14 4.27
C GLU A 385 57.79 16.69 4.63
N THR A 386 58.94 16.59 5.32
CA THR A 386 59.86 15.45 5.37
C THR A 386 59.81 14.65 6.68
N THR A 387 59.80 13.33 6.54
CA THR A 387 60.49 12.25 7.30
C THR A 387 60.70 12.30 8.83
N GLU A 388 60.05 11.34 9.52
CA GLU A 388 60.49 10.32 10.52
C GLU A 388 61.90 10.33 11.18
N PRO A 389 62.08 9.69 12.37
CA PRO A 389 62.47 8.26 12.37
C PRO A 389 61.98 7.33 13.53
N THR A 390 62.05 6.03 13.19
CA THR A 390 61.93 4.71 13.87
C THR A 390 62.56 4.47 15.25
N ILE A 391 61.96 3.57 16.07
CA ILE A 391 62.64 2.58 16.96
C ILE A 391 61.82 1.25 17.10
N VAL A 392 62.44 0.16 16.63
CA VAL A 392 62.64 -1.26 17.05
C VAL A 392 61.66 -2.05 17.98
N ASP A 393 61.55 -3.33 17.61
CA ASP A 393 60.79 -4.51 18.07
C ASP A 393 60.99 -5.05 19.51
N GLU A 394 60.01 -5.83 20.00
CA GLU A 394 60.22 -7.17 20.59
C GLU A 394 58.89 -7.96 20.78
N GLU A 395 58.82 -9.17 20.20
CA GLU A 395 57.79 -10.20 20.42
C GLU A 395 58.36 -11.31 21.32
N SER A 396 57.53 -11.89 22.20
CA SER A 396 57.82 -13.18 22.83
C SER A 396 56.57 -14.09 22.90
N SER A 397 56.84 -15.38 22.74
CA SER A 397 55.97 -16.52 22.44
C SER A 397 55.11 -17.05 23.58
N SER A 398 53.99 -17.74 23.27
CA SER A 398 53.81 -19.16 23.64
C SER A 398 52.62 -19.84 22.94
N SER A 399 52.74 -21.16 22.84
CA SER A 399 52.09 -22.15 21.97
C SER A 399 50.77 -22.77 22.47
N GLY A 400 49.97 -23.33 21.54
CA GLY A 400 48.96 -24.36 21.85
C GLY A 400 48.10 -24.79 20.65
N ARG A 401 48.36 -26.00 20.13
CA ARG A 401 47.76 -26.67 18.95
C ARG A 401 46.35 -27.26 19.24
N PRO A 402 45.54 -27.58 18.22
CA PRO A 402 45.26 -29.02 18.00
C PRO A 402 45.21 -29.47 16.52
N SER A 403 45.39 -30.78 16.34
CA SER A 403 45.48 -31.57 15.09
C SER A 403 44.10 -31.94 14.46
N PRO A 404 44.06 -32.41 13.20
CA PRO A 404 42.83 -32.62 12.42
C PRO A 404 42.27 -34.05 12.54
N MET A 405 40.97 -34.21 12.28
CA MET A 405 40.25 -35.51 12.32
C MET A 405 39.70 -35.88 10.93
N GLU A 406 39.56 -37.20 10.75
CA GLU A 406 39.60 -37.99 9.52
C GLU A 406 38.39 -37.92 8.57
N THR A 407 38.69 -38.23 7.30
CA THR A 407 37.81 -38.70 6.22
C THR A 407 37.39 -40.16 6.40
N ILE A 408 36.13 -40.50 6.07
CA ILE A 408 35.67 -41.87 5.79
C ILE A 408 34.80 -41.88 4.53
N ASP A 409 35.06 -42.88 3.69
CA ASP A 409 34.49 -43.16 2.36
C ASP A 409 33.09 -43.81 2.35
N ILE A 410 32.53 -43.76 1.13
CA ILE A 410 31.28 -44.24 0.54
C ILE A 410 31.07 -45.77 0.61
N ILE A 411 29.82 -46.24 0.78
CA ILE A 411 29.33 -47.54 0.26
C ILE A 411 27.89 -47.43 -0.27
N ASP A 412 27.70 -47.90 -1.50
CA ASP A 412 26.46 -48.14 -2.27
C ASP A 412 25.58 -49.29 -1.73
N VAL A 413 24.25 -49.19 -1.87
CA VAL A 413 23.31 -50.32 -2.11
C VAL A 413 21.99 -49.80 -2.78
N PRO A 414 21.16 -50.63 -3.46
CA PRO A 414 20.83 -50.48 -4.89
C PRO A 414 19.31 -50.30 -5.19
N PRO A 415 18.88 -50.18 -6.46
CA PRO A 415 17.47 -50.15 -6.86
C PRO A 415 16.96 -51.48 -7.46
N LYS A 416 15.65 -51.75 -7.34
CA LYS A 416 14.71 -52.67 -8.07
C LYS A 416 13.64 -53.20 -7.08
N LEU A 417 12.36 -53.46 -7.37
CA LEU A 417 11.57 -53.68 -8.59
C LEU A 417 10.04 -53.65 -8.27
N GLU A 418 9.21 -53.37 -9.30
CA GLU A 418 7.82 -53.84 -9.59
C GLU A 418 6.63 -53.58 -8.63
N ARG A 419 5.58 -52.84 -9.04
CA ARG A 419 4.46 -53.13 -9.98
C ARG A 419 3.41 -54.09 -9.41
N MET A 420 2.25 -53.57 -8.99
CA MET A 420 0.96 -54.25 -9.15
C MET A 420 -0.16 -53.25 -9.47
N ALA A 421 -0.81 -53.52 -10.60
CA ALA A 421 -2.11 -52.98 -10.97
C ALA A 421 -3.21 -53.84 -10.32
N SER A 422 -4.32 -53.23 -9.92
CA SER A 422 -5.60 -53.92 -9.84
C SER A 422 -6.72 -52.96 -10.20
N THR A 423 -7.30 -53.23 -11.37
CA THR A 423 -8.62 -52.80 -11.82
C THR A 423 -9.72 -53.41 -10.95
N SER A 424 -10.74 -52.63 -10.59
CA SER A 424 -12.11 -53.16 -10.48
C SER A 424 -13.13 -52.06 -10.73
N SER A 425 -13.85 -52.22 -11.82
CA SER A 425 -15.10 -51.57 -12.19
C SER A 425 -16.26 -52.04 -11.31
N SER A 426 -17.15 -51.12 -10.92
CA SER A 426 -18.57 -51.45 -10.77
C SER A 426 -19.45 -50.22 -10.98
N THR A 427 -20.23 -50.33 -12.05
CA THR A 427 -21.43 -49.61 -12.50
C THR A 427 -22.44 -49.21 -11.40
N SER A 428 -22.89 -47.94 -11.47
CA SER A 428 -24.28 -47.39 -11.53
C SER A 428 -25.44 -48.09 -10.77
N PRO A 429 -26.48 -47.35 -10.25
CA PRO A 429 -27.26 -46.42 -11.09
C PRO A 429 -27.86 -45.15 -10.47
N VAL A 430 -28.16 -44.25 -11.41
CA VAL A 430 -29.10 -43.12 -11.42
C VAL A 430 -30.48 -43.50 -10.85
N PRO A 431 -31.25 -42.51 -10.36
CA PRO A 431 -32.62 -42.39 -10.85
C PRO A 431 -32.88 -40.99 -11.42
N ALA A 432 -33.54 -40.99 -12.57
CA ALA A 432 -34.07 -39.84 -13.24
C ALA A 432 -35.56 -39.68 -12.89
N ARG A 433 -35.99 -38.41 -12.95
CA ARG A 433 -37.27 -37.95 -13.54
C ARG A 433 -38.48 -37.81 -12.60
N SER A 434 -38.95 -36.56 -12.50
CA SER A 434 -40.35 -36.22 -12.83
C SER A 434 -40.44 -34.78 -13.36
N LYS A 435 -41.03 -34.63 -14.55
CA LYS A 435 -41.44 -33.37 -15.19
C LYS A 435 -42.86 -32.99 -14.74
N SER A 436 -43.09 -31.69 -14.51
CA SER A 436 -44.26 -30.82 -14.88
C SER A 436 -45.68 -31.24 -14.43
N PRO A 437 -46.75 -30.37 -14.42
CA PRO A 437 -46.97 -29.19 -15.29
C PRO A 437 -47.75 -27.98 -14.71
N GLY A 438 -47.89 -26.93 -15.54
CA GLY A 438 -48.94 -25.89 -15.56
C GLY A 438 -49.01 -24.91 -14.39
N ASP A 439 -49.49 -23.67 -14.50
CA ASP A 439 -50.36 -23.08 -15.52
C ASP A 439 -50.29 -21.54 -15.45
N GLN A 440 -50.86 -20.95 -16.49
CA GLN A 440 -50.99 -19.55 -16.87
C GLN A 440 -51.61 -18.61 -15.83
N THR A 441 -51.32 -17.31 -15.88
CA THR A 441 -52.22 -16.25 -16.41
C THR A 441 -51.83 -14.83 -15.96
N ASN A 442 -51.72 -13.94 -16.95
CA ASN A 442 -52.33 -12.62 -17.12
C ASN A 442 -52.11 -11.43 -16.15
N ASN A 443 -51.49 -10.41 -16.77
CA ASN A 443 -52.05 -9.07 -17.07
C ASN A 443 -51.90 -7.86 -16.14
N THR A 444 -51.54 -6.77 -16.84
CA THR A 444 -52.02 -5.37 -16.78
C THR A 444 -51.53 -4.46 -15.66
N ASN A 445 -50.78 -3.41 -16.01
CA ASN A 445 -51.39 -2.14 -16.43
C ASN A 445 -50.38 -1.17 -17.07
N GLU A 446 -50.87 -0.53 -18.14
CA GLU A 446 -50.33 0.62 -18.86
C GLU A 446 -50.58 1.95 -18.12
N GLU A 447 -49.93 2.99 -18.65
CA GLU A 447 -50.26 4.44 -18.72
C GLU A 447 -49.06 5.30 -18.25
N SER A 448 -48.60 6.34 -18.93
CA SER A 448 -48.96 6.99 -20.21
C SER A 448 -47.93 8.11 -20.49
N ILE A 449 -47.56 8.26 -21.76
CA ILE A 449 -46.84 9.37 -22.45
C ILE A 449 -47.76 10.64 -22.43
N PRO A 450 -47.33 11.94 -22.50
CA PRO A 450 -46.61 12.47 -23.66
C PRO A 450 -45.66 13.70 -23.57
N ASP A 451 -44.60 13.60 -24.36
CA ASP A 451 -44.26 14.41 -25.56
C ASP A 451 -43.99 15.93 -25.46
N SER A 452 -42.85 16.35 -26.03
CA SER A 452 -42.80 17.42 -27.06
C SER A 452 -41.35 17.64 -27.54
N THR A 453 -41.10 17.24 -28.80
CA THR A 453 -40.63 18.08 -29.95
C THR A 453 -39.67 19.25 -29.65
N SER A 454 -38.60 19.56 -30.41
CA SER A 454 -38.45 19.49 -31.86
C SER A 454 -37.01 19.79 -32.32
N ASN A 455 -36.56 19.03 -33.33
CA ASN A 455 -35.92 19.43 -34.60
C ASN A 455 -34.70 20.37 -34.69
N GLY A 456 -33.72 19.88 -35.48
CA GLY A 456 -33.22 20.57 -36.69
C GLY A 456 -31.69 20.65 -36.78
N THR A 457 -31.00 19.73 -37.48
CA THR A 457 -30.42 19.88 -38.85
C THR A 457 -29.35 20.98 -38.99
N ASN A 458 -28.22 20.89 -39.71
CA ASN A 458 -27.64 19.93 -40.65
C ASN A 458 -26.16 20.34 -40.93
N ASN A 459 -25.35 19.37 -41.35
CA ASN A 459 -24.05 19.37 -42.05
C ASN A 459 -23.51 20.67 -42.74
N LYS A 460 -22.19 20.94 -42.65
CA LYS A 460 -21.18 20.75 -43.73
C LYS A 460 -19.81 21.44 -43.47
N ALA A 461 -18.74 20.65 -43.70
CA ALA A 461 -17.47 20.90 -44.40
C ALA A 461 -16.62 22.19 -44.21
N VAL A 462 -15.39 21.96 -43.71
CA VAL A 462 -14.04 22.41 -44.17
C VAL A 462 -13.91 23.77 -44.86
N ASP A 463 -13.12 24.68 -44.25
CA ASP A 463 -12.06 25.42 -44.96
C ASP A 463 -10.94 25.89 -44.01
N GLU A 464 -9.69 25.83 -44.47
CA GLU A 464 -8.49 26.32 -43.81
C GLU A 464 -8.40 27.85 -43.96
N SER A 465 -8.16 28.57 -42.86
CA SER A 465 -7.36 29.81 -42.94
C SER A 465 -6.72 30.16 -41.59
N ARG A 466 -5.39 30.08 -41.56
CA ARG A 466 -4.54 30.76 -40.57
C ARG A 466 -4.75 32.26 -40.68
N LYS A 467 -5.19 32.92 -39.61
CA LYS A 467 -4.81 34.30 -39.30
C LYS A 467 -4.49 34.45 -37.82
N ASN A 468 -3.34 35.07 -37.58
CA ASN A 468 -2.82 35.50 -36.29
C ASN A 468 -3.84 36.37 -35.55
N ASP A 469 -4.21 35.99 -34.34
CA ASP A 469 -4.67 36.92 -33.31
C ASP A 469 -3.81 36.69 -32.06
N GLY A 470 -3.16 37.76 -31.61
CA GLY A 470 -2.19 37.75 -30.50
C GLY A 470 -2.83 37.50 -29.13
N PRO A 471 -2.02 37.41 -28.05
CA PRO A 471 -2.50 37.03 -26.73
C PRO A 471 -3.33 38.16 -26.12
N TYR A 472 -4.65 37.96 -26.03
CA TYR A 472 -5.57 38.87 -25.35
C TYR A 472 -5.48 38.69 -23.82
N TYR A 473 -4.92 39.68 -23.15
CA TYR A 473 -5.00 39.89 -21.70
C TYR A 473 -6.13 40.91 -21.42
N VAL A 474 -7.12 40.55 -20.60
CA VAL A 474 -8.16 41.51 -20.16
C VAL A 474 -7.67 42.20 -18.89
N ASP A 475 -7.34 43.50 -19.00
CA ASP A 475 -6.99 44.32 -17.84
C ASP A 475 -8.26 44.69 -17.06
N GLY A 476 -8.36 44.16 -15.83
CA GLY A 476 -9.49 44.36 -14.92
C GLY A 476 -9.19 45.38 -13.84
N THR A 477 -8.89 46.62 -14.21
CA THR A 477 -8.98 47.78 -13.29
C THR A 477 -10.41 48.31 -13.32
N ASN A 478 -11.28 47.79 -12.45
CA ASN A 478 -12.35 48.51 -11.75
C ASN A 478 -13.30 47.51 -11.11
N LEU A 479 -13.47 47.59 -9.79
CA LEU A 479 -14.76 47.53 -9.07
C LEU A 479 -14.50 47.60 -7.54
N THR A 480 -14.83 48.80 -7.03
CA THR A 480 -15.38 49.16 -5.70
C THR A 480 -14.76 48.59 -4.41
N GLU A 481 -13.94 49.43 -3.76
CA GLU A 481 -13.71 49.39 -2.31
C GLU A 481 -15.03 49.58 -1.56
N SER A 482 -15.36 48.62 -0.69
CA SER A 482 -16.23 48.89 0.44
C SER A 482 -15.63 48.25 1.70
N PHE A 483 -15.25 49.16 2.61
CA PHE A 483 -14.95 48.96 4.04
C PHE A 483 -13.96 47.87 4.44
N LEU A 484 -12.67 48.17 4.30
CA LEU A 484 -11.68 47.75 5.30
C LEU A 484 -10.87 48.99 5.71
N ASP A 485 -11.07 49.43 6.94
CA ASP A 485 -10.30 50.49 7.58
C ASP A 485 -8.79 50.21 7.45
N SER A 486 -8.14 51.00 6.60
CA SER A 486 -6.73 50.87 6.18
C SER A 486 -5.73 51.28 7.26
N SER A 487 -6.22 51.73 8.42
CA SER A 487 -5.40 52.05 9.59
C SER A 487 -4.99 50.82 10.41
N SER A 488 -5.66 49.67 10.24
CA SER A 488 -5.39 48.45 11.03
C SER A 488 -4.32 47.53 10.40
N SER A 489 -3.51 46.88 11.26
CA SER A 489 -2.51 45.88 10.84
C SER A 489 -3.13 44.68 10.10
N ARG A 490 -4.41 44.37 10.37
CA ARG A 490 -5.20 43.35 9.66
C ARG A 490 -5.57 43.79 8.24
N GLY A 491 -5.98 45.06 8.03
CA GLY A 491 -6.29 45.60 6.70
C GLY A 491 -5.07 45.58 5.75
N LYS A 492 -3.89 45.94 6.28
CA LYS A 492 -2.62 45.89 5.52
C LYS A 492 -2.19 44.45 5.18
N ARG A 493 -2.50 43.46 6.03
CA ARG A 493 -2.20 42.04 5.78
C ARG A 493 -3.14 41.44 4.73
N ALA A 494 -4.43 41.79 4.74
CA ALA A 494 -5.40 41.35 3.75
C ALA A 494 -5.09 41.91 2.34
N SER A 495 -4.78 43.20 2.25
CA SER A 495 -4.36 43.86 0.99
C SER A 495 -3.10 43.20 0.39
N ARG A 496 -2.09 42.90 1.22
CA ARG A 496 -0.87 42.18 0.79
C ARG A 496 -1.12 40.76 0.30
N GLN A 497 -2.07 40.03 0.90
CA GLN A 497 -2.43 38.68 0.43
C GLN A 497 -3.18 38.73 -0.91
N LEU A 498 -4.06 39.72 -1.09
CA LEU A 498 -4.78 39.90 -2.35
C LEU A 498 -3.84 40.21 -3.52
N THR A 499 -2.81 41.03 -3.30
CA THR A 499 -1.77 41.31 -4.31
C THR A 499 -1.01 40.05 -4.72
N LYS A 500 -0.64 39.19 -3.77
CA LYS A 500 0.06 37.94 -4.05
C LYS A 500 -0.78 36.95 -4.85
N VAL A 501 -2.09 36.86 -4.56
CA VAL A 501 -3.02 36.02 -5.33
C VAL A 501 -3.14 36.51 -6.77
N ARG A 502 -3.16 37.83 -7.00
CA ARG A 502 -3.16 38.38 -8.36
C ARG A 502 -1.87 38.09 -9.11
N GLU A 503 -0.72 38.17 -8.45
CA GLU A 503 0.58 37.78 -9.05
C GLU A 503 0.66 36.29 -9.35
N MET A 504 0.08 35.44 -8.50
CA MET A 504 -0.04 34.01 -8.75
C MET A 504 -0.93 33.73 -9.97
N ASP A 505 -2.10 34.36 -10.05
CA ASP A 505 -3.02 34.21 -11.19
C ASP A 505 -2.31 34.62 -12.51
N LYS A 506 -1.54 35.72 -12.52
CA LYS A 506 -0.75 36.16 -13.69
C LYS A 506 0.30 35.12 -14.14
N GLU A 507 1.08 34.59 -13.19
CA GLU A 507 2.13 33.62 -13.49
C GLU A 507 1.57 32.29 -13.98
N LEU A 508 0.44 31.86 -13.40
CA LEU A 508 -0.27 30.67 -13.84
C LEU A 508 -0.87 30.86 -15.24
N ALA A 509 -1.46 32.02 -15.52
CA ALA A 509 -2.02 32.32 -16.84
C ALA A 509 -0.93 32.34 -17.93
N ALA A 510 0.24 32.91 -17.64
CA ALA A 510 1.38 32.89 -18.55
C ALA A 510 1.86 31.47 -18.84
N TRP A 511 1.88 30.59 -17.84
CA TRP A 511 2.24 29.18 -18.03
C TRP A 511 1.25 28.44 -18.93
N ILE A 512 -0.06 28.63 -18.74
CA ILE A 512 -1.11 28.04 -19.60
C ILE A 512 -1.01 28.58 -21.04
N ASN A 513 -0.73 29.88 -21.20
CA ASN A 513 -0.54 30.48 -22.54
C ASN A 513 0.66 29.88 -23.29
N GLY A 514 1.66 29.33 -22.59
CA GLY A 514 2.74 28.56 -23.23
C GLY A 514 2.21 27.31 -23.94
N PHE A 515 1.32 26.55 -23.29
CA PHE A 515 0.65 25.40 -23.92
C PHE A 515 -0.28 25.83 -25.05
N HIS A 516 -0.92 27.00 -24.94
CA HIS A 516 -1.72 27.54 -26.04
C HIS A 516 -0.88 27.88 -27.27
N ALA A 517 0.27 28.54 -27.08
CA ALA A 517 1.18 28.88 -28.17
C ALA A 517 1.73 27.63 -28.91
N ASP A 518 1.86 26.51 -28.18
CA ASP A 518 2.31 25.23 -28.71
C ASP A 518 1.17 24.35 -29.26
N ASN A 519 -0.09 24.82 -29.28
CA ASN A 519 -1.30 24.06 -29.63
C ASN A 519 -1.49 22.77 -28.79
N LYS A 520 -1.21 22.84 -27.49
CA LYS A 520 -1.27 21.72 -26.52
C LYS A 520 -2.18 21.99 -25.32
N LEU A 521 -3.17 22.86 -25.47
CA LEU A 521 -4.10 23.18 -24.38
C LEU A 521 -4.90 21.96 -23.91
N ASP A 522 -5.19 21.03 -24.81
CA ASP A 522 -5.91 19.77 -24.55
C ASP A 522 -5.08 18.78 -23.71
N GLU A 523 -3.76 18.95 -23.63
CA GLU A 523 -2.89 18.17 -22.75
C GLU A 523 -3.00 18.60 -21.27
N LEU A 524 -3.56 19.78 -20.98
CA LEU A 524 -3.67 20.33 -19.63
C LEU A 524 -4.96 19.88 -18.94
N THR A 525 -4.82 19.13 -17.84
CA THR A 525 -5.97 18.80 -16.99
C THR A 525 -6.22 19.88 -15.93
N ARG A 526 -7.45 19.91 -15.40
CA ARG A 526 -7.81 20.75 -14.23
C ARG A 526 -6.90 20.50 -13.04
N GLU A 527 -6.50 19.25 -12.82
CA GLU A 527 -5.58 18.86 -11.74
C GLU A 527 -4.19 19.48 -11.95
N MET A 528 -3.62 19.36 -13.15
CA MET A 528 -2.32 19.95 -13.49
C MET A 528 -2.30 21.48 -13.29
N ILE A 529 -3.35 22.17 -13.72
CA ILE A 529 -3.49 23.63 -13.53
C ILE A 529 -3.59 23.97 -12.04
N THR A 530 -4.37 23.19 -11.28
CA THR A 530 -4.56 23.42 -9.85
C THR A 530 -3.27 23.15 -9.06
N ASP A 531 -2.50 22.12 -9.42
CA ASP A 531 -1.24 21.80 -8.79
C ASP A 531 -0.15 22.82 -9.11
N ARG A 532 -0.11 23.29 -10.36
CA ARG A 532 0.77 24.41 -10.73
C ARG A 532 0.41 25.68 -9.95
N ALA A 533 -0.87 25.97 -9.76
CA ALA A 533 -1.34 27.08 -8.94
C ALA A 533 -0.88 26.96 -7.48
N ARG A 534 -1.01 25.75 -6.88
CA ARG A 534 -0.53 25.46 -5.53
C ARG A 534 0.97 25.62 -5.40
N GLN A 535 1.74 25.21 -6.42
CA GLN A 535 3.19 25.40 -6.45
C GLN A 535 3.57 26.89 -6.44
N ILE A 536 2.95 27.70 -7.30
CA ILE A 536 3.18 29.15 -7.37
C ILE A 536 2.74 29.82 -6.07
N ALA A 537 1.61 29.41 -5.48
CA ALA A 537 1.13 29.91 -4.20
C ALA A 537 2.14 29.68 -3.06
N ARG A 538 2.76 28.49 -3.00
CA ARG A 538 3.83 28.15 -2.03
C ARG A 538 5.05 29.05 -2.22
N GLN A 539 5.50 29.25 -3.46
CA GLN A 539 6.63 30.13 -3.77
C GLN A 539 6.36 31.59 -3.33
N LYS A 540 5.14 32.08 -3.54
CA LYS A 540 4.73 33.44 -3.14
C LYS A 540 4.32 33.57 -1.67
N LYS A 541 4.40 32.48 -0.88
CA LYS A 541 4.00 32.42 0.53
C LYS A 541 2.56 32.89 0.74
N ILE A 542 1.66 32.40 -0.11
CA ILE A 542 0.20 32.53 0.07
C ILE A 542 -0.22 31.34 0.93
N LEU A 543 -0.46 31.62 2.21
CA LEU A 543 -0.89 30.59 3.16
C LEU A 543 -2.34 30.19 2.83
N ASP A 544 -2.67 28.92 3.00
CA ASP A 544 -4.03 28.36 2.89
C ASP A 544 -4.66 28.36 1.47
N PHE A 545 -3.85 28.52 0.42
CA PHE A 545 -4.35 28.35 -0.95
C PHE A 545 -4.55 26.86 -1.29
N SER A 546 -5.81 26.42 -1.39
CA SER A 546 -6.19 25.03 -1.65
C SER A 546 -6.58 24.74 -3.11
N GLY A 547 -6.70 25.77 -3.95
CA GLY A 547 -7.08 25.61 -5.36
C GLY A 547 -8.50 25.04 -5.53
N THR A 548 -9.48 25.58 -4.81
CA THR A 548 -10.87 25.07 -4.82
C THR A 548 -11.52 25.14 -6.21
N ALA A 549 -12.60 24.38 -6.41
CA ALA A 549 -13.42 24.45 -7.61
C ALA A 549 -13.88 25.88 -7.94
N ASN A 550 -14.34 26.61 -6.92
CA ASN A 550 -14.78 27.99 -7.08
C ASN A 550 -13.65 28.93 -7.48
N TRP A 551 -12.44 28.75 -6.94
CA TRP A 551 -11.28 29.50 -7.39
C TRP A 551 -10.95 29.16 -8.85
N TYR A 552 -10.92 27.88 -9.22
CA TYR A 552 -10.58 27.42 -10.57
C TYR A 552 -11.50 28.04 -11.62
N THR A 553 -12.82 27.96 -11.43
CA THR A 553 -13.82 28.58 -12.33
C THR A 553 -13.63 30.09 -12.41
N ARG A 554 -13.39 30.77 -11.29
CA ARG A 554 -13.15 32.23 -11.27
C ARG A 554 -11.81 32.61 -11.88
N PHE A 555 -10.79 31.79 -11.75
CA PHE A 555 -9.47 32.00 -12.34
C PHE A 555 -9.57 31.92 -13.86
N LEU A 556 -10.16 30.83 -14.37
CA LEU A 556 -10.39 30.68 -15.80
C LEU A 556 -11.23 31.84 -16.36
N GLY A 557 -12.35 32.15 -15.69
CA GLY A 557 -13.28 33.21 -16.10
C GLY A 557 -12.68 34.61 -16.16
N ARG A 558 -11.67 34.88 -15.32
CA ARG A 558 -10.99 36.19 -15.27
C ARG A 558 -9.82 36.33 -16.23
N ASN A 559 -9.22 35.21 -16.67
CA ASN A 559 -7.95 35.24 -17.39
C ASN A 559 -8.03 34.71 -18.83
N PHE A 560 -9.13 34.07 -19.25
CA PHE A 560 -9.26 33.46 -20.58
C PHE A 560 -10.63 33.70 -21.23
N SER A 561 -10.66 33.79 -22.57
CA SER A 561 -11.88 33.90 -23.37
C SER A 561 -12.77 32.66 -23.23
N ASP A 562 -14.05 32.78 -23.60
CA ASP A 562 -14.97 31.63 -23.59
C ASP A 562 -14.46 30.49 -24.49
N SER A 563 -13.83 30.81 -25.62
CA SER A 563 -13.26 29.81 -26.53
C SER A 563 -12.15 28.95 -25.90
N VAL A 564 -11.27 29.56 -25.10
CA VAL A 564 -10.20 28.83 -24.39
C VAL A 564 -10.75 28.13 -23.15
N ARG A 565 -11.71 28.75 -22.45
CA ARG A 565 -12.33 28.15 -21.27
C ARG A 565 -13.10 26.87 -21.58
N ASN A 566 -13.80 26.83 -22.71
CA ASN A 566 -14.58 25.66 -23.13
C ASN A 566 -13.73 24.42 -23.43
N ILE A 567 -12.40 24.53 -23.46
CA ILE A 567 -11.49 23.38 -23.57
C ILE A 567 -11.32 22.70 -22.19
N PHE A 568 -11.54 23.44 -21.10
CA PHE A 568 -11.33 23.01 -19.72
C PHE A 568 -12.61 22.65 -18.96
N PHE A 569 -13.77 22.91 -19.56
CA PHE A 569 -15.10 22.51 -19.08
C PHE A 569 -15.64 21.42 -19.99
#